data_AF-A0A7W1VBH6-F1
#
_entry.id   AF-A0A7W1VBH6-F1
#
_cell.length_a   1.000
_cell.length_b   1.000
_cell.length_c   1.000
_cell.angle_alpha   90.00
_cell.angle_beta   90.00
_cell.angle_gamma   90.00
#
_symmetry.space_group_name_H-M   'P 1'
#
loop_
_entity.id
_entity.type
_entity.pdbx_description
1 polymer ?
#
loop_
_entity_poly.entity_id
_entity_poly.type
_entity_poly.pdbx_seq_one_letter_code
_entity_poly.pdbx_strand_id
1 'polypeptide(L)'
;MYCPRCSQLQISEETKFCSRCGFPLGLVSEVLAHGGFLPQLADLHKSKKWLTRKNGVVFSLFWFMFFLLIMAPFFGITGADEMAGISAIIGIFGGLMWLIGSLVLMKVEQKQYALPINELPNANVNTFYETNQKNLPPNQTQTAQSYVAPTGAWKAPNTGEFAEPQSVIEGTTKLLRKEDG
;
A
#
# COMPACT_ATOMS: atom_id res chain seq x y z
N MET A 1 -13.91 -8.88 -19.01
CA MET A 1 -13.79 -8.39 -17.61
C MET A 1 -14.90 -7.39 -17.29
N TYR A 2 -15.18 -7.10 -16.03
CA TYR A 2 -16.22 -6.15 -15.61
C TYR A 2 -15.61 -4.81 -15.22
N CYS A 3 -16.23 -3.69 -15.59
CA CYS A 3 -15.76 -2.38 -15.14
C CYS A 3 -16.17 -2.13 -13.67
N PRO A 4 -15.22 -1.80 -12.77
CA PRO A 4 -15.54 -1.58 -11.35
C PRO A 4 -16.35 -0.30 -11.09
N ARG A 5 -16.40 0.63 -12.05
CA ARG A 5 -17.10 1.93 -11.90
C ARG A 5 -18.53 1.90 -12.42
N CYS A 6 -18.73 1.43 -13.64
CA CYS A 6 -20.04 1.44 -14.30
C CYS A 6 -20.64 0.06 -14.49
N SER A 7 -19.96 -0.95 -13.96
CA SER A 7 -20.55 -2.25 -13.76
C SER A 7 -21.04 -2.89 -15.08
N GLN A 8 -20.25 -2.75 -16.13
CA GLN A 8 -20.59 -3.21 -17.47
C GLN A 8 -19.59 -4.28 -17.93
N LEU A 9 -20.12 -5.29 -18.63
CA LEU A 9 -19.33 -6.33 -19.28
C LEU A 9 -18.53 -5.71 -20.43
N GLN A 10 -17.19 -5.81 -20.37
CA GLN A 10 -16.37 -5.54 -21.54
C GLN A 10 -16.54 -6.66 -22.56
N ILE A 11 -16.91 -6.27 -23.77
CA ILE A 11 -17.14 -7.17 -24.91
C ILE A 11 -15.82 -7.45 -25.65
N SER A 12 -14.78 -6.61 -25.50
CA SER A 12 -13.47 -6.82 -26.10
C SER A 12 -12.32 -6.59 -25.11
N GLU A 13 -11.37 -7.51 -25.12
CA GLU A 13 -10.19 -7.52 -24.25
C GLU A 13 -9.11 -6.52 -24.71
N GLU A 14 -9.17 -6.07 -25.97
CA GLU A 14 -8.20 -5.10 -26.52
C GLU A 14 -8.49 -3.64 -26.11
N THR A 15 -9.69 -3.35 -25.57
CA THR A 15 -10.03 -1.97 -25.20
C THR A 15 -9.45 -1.60 -23.85
N LYS A 16 -8.43 -0.72 -23.87
CA LYS A 16 -7.79 -0.17 -22.67
C LYS A 16 -8.71 0.75 -21.84
N PHE A 17 -9.90 1.08 -22.34
CA PHE A 17 -10.87 1.98 -21.69
C PHE A 17 -12.28 1.40 -21.70
N CYS A 18 -13.06 1.70 -20.65
CA CYS A 18 -14.48 1.42 -20.64
C CYS A 18 -15.23 2.39 -21.57
N SER A 19 -16.03 1.87 -22.49
CA SER A 19 -16.81 2.66 -23.46
C SER A 19 -17.87 3.58 -22.82
N ARG A 20 -18.34 3.28 -21.60
CA ARG A 20 -19.40 4.06 -20.95
C ARG A 20 -18.89 5.13 -19.99
N CYS A 21 -17.84 4.84 -19.23
CA CYS A 21 -17.33 5.75 -18.19
C CYS A 21 -15.91 6.25 -18.43
N GLY A 22 -15.25 5.84 -19.52
CA GLY A 22 -13.88 6.25 -19.87
C GLY A 22 -12.81 5.74 -18.92
N PHE A 23 -13.16 4.85 -17.98
CA PHE A 23 -12.22 4.37 -16.97
C PHE A 23 -11.12 3.50 -17.62
N PRO A 24 -9.83 3.75 -17.32
CA PRO A 24 -8.71 3.00 -17.88
C PRO A 24 -8.65 1.60 -17.26
N LEU A 25 -9.05 0.59 -18.02
CA LEU A 25 -9.07 -0.80 -17.59
C LEU A 25 -7.72 -1.49 -17.76
N GLY A 26 -6.86 -0.99 -18.66
CA GLY A 26 -5.52 -1.55 -18.87
C GLY A 26 -4.62 -1.48 -17.63
N LEU A 27 -4.69 -0.39 -16.87
CA LEU A 27 -3.91 -0.25 -15.62
C LEU A 27 -4.46 -1.20 -14.55
N VAL A 28 -5.78 -1.34 -14.46
CA VAL A 28 -6.42 -2.26 -13.51
C VAL A 28 -6.16 -3.71 -13.86
N SER A 29 -6.12 -4.08 -15.14
CA SER A 29 -5.75 -5.44 -15.55
C SER A 29 -4.29 -5.75 -15.21
N GLU A 30 -3.38 -4.79 -15.34
CA GLU A 30 -1.99 -4.94 -14.91
C GLU A 30 -1.88 -5.07 -13.39
N VAL A 31 -2.61 -4.24 -12.62
CA VAL A 31 -2.70 -4.37 -11.15
C VAL A 31 -3.23 -5.75 -10.76
N LEU A 32 -4.31 -6.22 -11.40
CA LEU A 32 -4.91 -7.52 -11.09
C LEU A 32 -3.98 -8.67 -11.48
N ALA A 33 -3.31 -8.59 -12.63
CA ALA A 33 -2.35 -9.60 -13.10
C ALA A 33 -1.15 -9.72 -12.15
N HIS A 34 -0.71 -8.62 -11.56
CA HIS A 34 0.39 -8.58 -10.58
C HIS A 34 -0.08 -8.65 -9.12
N GLY A 35 -1.33 -9.07 -8.87
CA GLY A 35 -1.83 -9.30 -7.50
C GLY A 35 -1.87 -8.05 -6.61
N GLY A 36 -2.07 -6.88 -7.20
CA GLY A 36 -2.12 -5.60 -6.49
C GLY A 36 -0.81 -4.79 -6.51
N PHE A 37 0.25 -5.28 -7.15
CA PHE A 37 1.55 -4.62 -7.18
C PHE A 37 1.86 -3.98 -8.54
N LEU A 38 2.23 -2.69 -8.57
CA LEU A 38 2.73 -2.03 -9.79
C LEU A 38 4.23 -1.71 -9.64
N PRO A 39 5.12 -2.50 -10.26
CA PRO A 39 6.56 -2.27 -10.15
C PRO A 39 6.99 -0.92 -10.74
N GLN A 40 6.32 -0.46 -11.80
CA GLN A 40 6.63 0.82 -12.45
C GLN A 40 6.37 2.04 -11.54
N LEU A 41 5.36 1.99 -10.68
CA LEU A 41 5.09 3.06 -9.72
C LEU A 41 6.05 3.01 -8.53
N ALA A 42 6.49 1.81 -8.13
CA ALA A 42 7.50 1.65 -7.09
C ALA A 42 8.83 2.28 -7.52
N ASP A 43 9.23 2.11 -8.78
CA ASP A 43 10.45 2.72 -9.32
C ASP A 43 10.30 4.23 -9.54
N LEU A 44 9.13 4.74 -9.92
CA LEU A 44 8.89 6.19 -10.00
C LEU A 44 8.89 6.87 -8.61
N HIS A 45 8.39 6.18 -7.58
CA HIS A 45 8.46 6.67 -6.20
C HIS A 45 9.86 6.53 -5.59
N LYS A 46 10.74 5.73 -6.22
CA LYS A 46 12.17 5.68 -5.93
C LYS A 46 12.90 6.87 -6.56
N SER A 47 12.36 8.08 -6.40
CA SER A 47 13.12 9.28 -6.68
C SER A 47 14.37 9.22 -5.80
N LYS A 48 15.54 9.33 -6.44
CA LYS A 48 16.85 9.24 -5.80
C LYS A 48 16.94 10.36 -4.77
N LYS A 49 16.52 10.10 -3.53
CA LYS A 49 16.61 11.07 -2.43
C LYS A 49 18.08 11.26 -2.14
N TRP A 50 18.69 12.26 -2.78
CA TRP A 50 20.10 12.58 -2.63
C TRP A 50 20.44 12.86 -1.14
N LEU A 51 19.47 13.42 -0.40
CA LEU A 51 19.51 13.56 1.06
C LEU A 51 18.74 12.43 1.76
N THR A 52 19.38 11.27 1.94
CA THR A 52 18.96 10.30 2.96
C THR A 52 19.65 10.62 4.28
N ARG A 53 19.01 10.28 5.42
CA ARG A 53 19.58 10.50 6.77
C ARG A 53 21.00 9.93 6.91
N LYS A 54 21.28 8.82 6.22
CA LYS A 54 22.61 8.20 6.20
C LYS A 54 23.62 9.06 5.46
N ASN A 55 23.25 9.61 4.30
CA ASN A 55 24.13 10.48 3.52
C ASN A 55 24.43 11.78 4.27
N GLY A 56 23.46 12.37 4.97
CA GLY A 56 23.69 13.58 5.75
C GLY A 56 24.63 13.38 6.94
N VAL A 57 24.52 12.24 7.65
CA VAL A 57 25.46 11.88 8.73
C VAL A 57 26.85 11.60 8.18
N VAL A 58 26.97 10.84 7.08
CA VAL A 58 28.27 10.57 6.44
C VAL A 58 28.91 11.87 5.95
N PHE A 59 28.12 12.77 5.36
CA PHE A 59 28.60 14.07 4.91
C PHE A 59 29.08 14.94 6.08
N SER A 60 28.33 15.00 7.18
CA SER A 60 28.74 15.71 8.39
C SER A 60 30.04 15.16 8.98
N LEU A 61 30.16 13.83 9.06
CA LEU A 61 31.38 13.18 9.54
C LEU A 61 32.57 13.50 8.63
N PHE A 62 32.38 13.42 7.30
CA PHE A 62 33.41 13.76 6.32
C PHE A 62 33.83 15.23 6.43
N TRP A 63 32.86 16.15 6.58
CA TRP A 63 33.11 17.57 6.79
C TRP A 63 33.97 17.83 8.03
N PHE A 64 33.58 17.21 9.16
CA PHE A 64 34.32 17.30 10.42
C PHE A 64 35.75 16.77 10.26
N MET A 65 35.91 15.59 9.67
CA MET A 65 37.22 14.97 9.45
C MET A 65 38.10 15.83 8.54
N PHE A 66 37.53 16.37 7.46
CA PHE A 66 38.26 17.21 6.51
C PHE A 66 38.76 18.51 7.16
N PHE A 67 37.91 19.23 7.88
CA PHE A 67 38.32 20.50 8.46
C PHE A 67 39.28 20.34 9.64
N LEU A 68 39.09 19.33 10.50
CA LEU A 68 39.96 19.13 11.66
C LEU A 68 41.25 18.39 11.37
N LEU A 69 41.23 17.33 10.56
CA LEU A 69 42.41 16.49 10.35
C LEU A 69 43.19 16.84 9.08
N ILE A 70 42.61 17.60 8.14
CA ILE A 70 43.33 18.03 6.93
C ILE A 70 43.59 19.54 6.98
N MET A 71 42.55 20.37 7.10
CA MET A 71 42.73 21.83 7.01
C MET A 71 43.46 22.43 8.21
N ALA A 72 43.07 22.09 9.44
CA ALA A 72 43.72 22.64 10.63
C ALA A 72 45.25 22.37 10.70
N PRO A 73 45.74 21.12 10.50
CA PRO A 73 47.19 20.89 10.50
C PRO A 73 47.88 21.49 9.27
N PHE A 74 47.21 21.55 8.11
CA PHE A 74 47.76 22.21 6.93
C PHE A 74 48.05 23.70 7.22
N PHE A 75 47.10 24.42 7.81
CA PHE A 75 47.30 25.82 8.18
C PHE A 75 48.30 26.02 9.33
N GLY A 76 48.37 25.07 10.27
CA GLY A 76 49.40 25.07 11.31
C GLY A 76 50.82 24.95 10.74
N ILE A 77 51.02 24.11 9.71
CA ILE A 77 52.33 23.95 9.06
C ILE A 77 52.72 25.20 8.28
N THR A 78 51.77 25.92 7.69
CA THR A 78 52.05 27.17 6.96
C THR A 78 52.32 28.36 7.88
N GLY A 79 52.27 28.18 9.21
CA GLY A 79 52.45 29.25 10.20
C GLY A 79 51.25 30.20 10.31
N ALA A 80 50.07 29.76 9.87
CA ALA A 80 48.83 30.52 9.91
C ALA A 80 47.94 30.04 11.07
N ASP A 81 48.43 30.18 12.30
CA ASP A 81 47.80 29.64 13.51
C ASP A 81 46.37 30.17 13.73
N GLU A 82 46.12 31.43 13.38
CA GLU A 82 44.78 32.03 13.45
C GLU A 82 43.79 31.31 12.51
N MET A 83 44.24 30.96 11.31
CA MET A 83 43.43 30.25 10.31
C MET A 83 43.21 28.78 10.69
N ALA A 84 44.20 28.16 11.34
CA ALA A 84 44.06 26.83 11.89
C ALA A 84 42.95 26.80 12.96
N GLY A 85 42.95 27.76 13.88
CA GLY A 85 41.88 27.91 14.88
C GLY A 85 40.50 28.11 14.27
N ILE A 86 40.39 29.01 13.28
CA ILE A 86 39.12 29.27 12.57
C ILE A 86 38.62 28.01 11.84
N SER A 87 39.50 27.28 11.17
CA SER A 87 39.15 26.04 10.47
C SER A 87 38.65 24.95 11.42
N ALA A 88 39.23 24.84 12.62
CA ALA A 88 38.79 23.90 13.64
C ALA A 88 37.38 24.23 14.17
N ILE A 89 37.11 25.51 14.42
CA ILE A 89 35.79 26.00 14.82
C ILE A 89 34.76 25.70 13.73
N ILE A 90 35.06 26.01 12.46
CA ILE A 90 34.17 25.73 11.32
C ILE A 90 33.94 24.22 11.15
N GLY A 91 34.97 23.39 11.35
CA GLY A 91 34.86 21.94 11.31
C GLY A 91 33.91 21.39 12.37
N ILE A 92 34.08 21.83 13.63
CA ILE A 92 33.27 21.39 14.77
C ILE A 92 31.82 21.91 14.63
N PHE A 93 31.63 23.22 14.54
CA PHE A 93 30.29 23.82 14.52
C PHE A 93 29.56 23.56 13.20
N GLY A 94 30.26 23.61 12.06
CA GLY A 94 29.69 23.30 10.76
C GLY A 94 29.31 21.82 10.64
N GLY A 95 30.18 20.92 11.12
CA GLY A 95 29.89 19.49 11.21
C GLY A 95 28.69 19.20 12.10
N LEU A 96 28.64 19.78 13.31
CA LEU A 96 27.54 19.63 14.25
C LEU A 96 26.22 20.17 13.68
N MET A 97 26.24 21.35 13.06
CA MET A 97 25.06 21.95 12.44
C MET A 97 24.50 21.06 11.32
N TRP A 98 25.36 20.52 10.46
CA TRP A 98 24.96 19.57 9.42
C TRP A 98 24.45 18.24 9.98
N LEU A 99 25.03 17.75 11.08
CA LEU A 99 24.58 16.54 11.76
C LEU A 99 23.16 16.73 12.31
N ILE A 100 22.93 17.82 13.04
CA ILE A 100 21.63 18.15 13.61
C ILE A 100 20.62 18.39 12.47
N GLY A 101 21.00 19.14 11.44
CA GLY A 101 20.18 19.34 10.25
C GLY A 101 19.79 18.02 9.60
N SER A 102 20.72 17.07 9.47
CA SER A 102 20.43 15.73 8.95
C SER A 102 19.50 14.92 9.84
N LEU A 103 19.56 15.07 11.17
CA LEU A 103 18.72 14.32 12.09
C LEU A 103 17.30 14.90 12.19
N VAL A 104 17.16 16.22 12.14
CA VAL A 104 15.88 16.92 12.32
C VAL A 104 15.09 17.00 11.01
N LEU A 105 15.75 17.30 9.89
CA LEU A 105 15.07 17.53 8.60
C LEU A 105 14.81 16.23 7.84
N MET A 106 15.61 15.18 8.04
CA MET A 106 15.48 13.95 7.26
C MET A 106 14.66 12.90 8.00
N LYS A 107 13.49 12.61 7.44
CA LYS A 107 12.68 11.45 7.85
C LYS A 107 13.46 10.16 7.59
N VAL A 108 13.41 9.25 8.56
CA VAL A 108 13.94 7.90 8.41
C VAL A 108 13.27 7.28 7.19
N GLU A 109 14.06 6.91 6.18
CA GLU A 109 13.55 6.05 5.13
C GLU A 109 13.13 4.74 5.79
N GLN A 110 11.82 4.50 5.82
CA GLN A 110 11.32 3.15 6.01
C GLN A 110 11.95 2.33 4.89
N LYS A 111 12.83 1.38 5.25
CA LYS A 111 13.22 0.30 4.35
C LYS A 111 11.90 -0.30 3.85
N GLN A 112 11.51 0.02 2.62
CA GLN A 112 10.55 -0.80 1.91
C GLN A 112 11.23 -2.15 1.81
N TYR A 113 10.80 -3.08 2.67
CA TYR A 113 11.14 -4.48 2.52
C TYR A 113 10.53 -4.88 1.19
N ALA A 114 11.31 -4.73 0.11
CA ALA A 114 11.07 -5.48 -1.10
C ALA A 114 11.18 -6.94 -0.65
N LEU A 115 10.03 -7.58 -0.50
CA LEU A 115 9.97 -9.03 -0.44
C LEU A 115 10.77 -9.53 -1.66
N PRO A 116 11.75 -10.43 -1.48
CA PRO A 116 12.47 -10.98 -2.61
C PRO A 116 11.47 -11.68 -3.53
N ILE A 117 11.12 -11.05 -4.65
CA ILE A 117 10.29 -11.61 -5.74
C ILE A 117 11.04 -12.77 -6.45
N ASN A 118 12.26 -13.11 -6.03
CA ASN A 118 12.99 -14.26 -6.54
C ASN A 118 12.57 -15.61 -5.92
N GLU A 119 11.59 -15.64 -5.01
CA GLU A 119 11.03 -16.89 -4.45
C GLU A 119 9.51 -16.98 -4.62
N LEU A 120 8.94 -16.41 -5.69
CA LEU A 120 7.67 -16.92 -6.18
C LEU A 120 7.99 -18.20 -6.97
N PRO A 121 7.71 -19.41 -6.44
CA PRO A 121 7.75 -20.58 -7.31
C PRO A 121 6.77 -20.30 -8.44
N ASN A 122 7.21 -20.52 -9.67
CA ASN A 122 6.35 -20.59 -10.84
C ASN A 122 5.13 -21.42 -10.46
N ALA A 123 4.02 -20.76 -10.11
CA ALA A 123 2.75 -21.41 -9.87
C ALA A 123 2.23 -21.80 -11.24
N ASN A 124 2.80 -22.88 -11.77
CA ASN A 124 2.33 -23.59 -12.92
C ASN A 124 0.93 -24.08 -12.54
N VAL A 125 -0.11 -23.42 -13.06
CA VAL A 125 -1.53 -23.62 -12.73
C VAL A 125 -2.04 -25.01 -13.17
N ASN A 126 -1.16 -25.93 -13.58
CA ASN A 126 -1.49 -27.23 -14.15
C ASN A 126 -1.03 -28.44 -13.32
N THR A 127 -0.92 -28.33 -11.99
CA THR A 127 -0.54 -29.47 -11.11
C THR A 127 -1.59 -29.78 -10.04
N PHE A 128 -2.88 -29.74 -10.40
CA PHE A 128 -3.97 -30.20 -9.52
C PHE A 128 -4.46 -31.63 -9.78
N TYR A 129 -3.77 -32.41 -10.61
CA TYR A 129 -4.08 -33.83 -10.81
C TYR A 129 -2.81 -34.67 -10.88
N GLU A 130 -2.23 -35.02 -9.72
CA GLU A 130 -1.49 -36.29 -9.57
C GLU A 130 -1.33 -36.68 -8.09
N THR A 131 -2.19 -37.64 -7.71
CA THR A 131 -1.90 -38.79 -6.83
C THR A 131 -0.89 -38.60 -5.69
N ASN A 132 -1.37 -38.11 -4.54
CA ASN A 132 -0.80 -38.52 -3.26
C ASN A 132 -1.91 -38.89 -2.27
N GLN A 133 -2.28 -40.17 -2.31
CA GLN A 133 -3.11 -40.81 -1.30
C GLN A 133 -2.31 -40.96 0.00
N LYS A 134 -2.51 -40.07 0.96
CA LYS A 134 -2.62 -40.43 2.38
C LYS A 134 -2.98 -39.23 3.25
N ASN A 135 -3.99 -39.46 4.09
CA ASN A 135 -4.40 -38.69 5.26
C ASN A 135 -5.23 -37.42 5.02
N LEU A 136 -6.53 -37.63 4.79
CA LEU A 136 -7.58 -36.86 5.49
C LEU A 136 -8.69 -37.82 5.93
N PRO A 137 -9.30 -37.63 7.13
CA PRO A 137 -10.48 -38.37 7.53
C PRO A 137 -11.63 -38.12 6.53
N PRO A 138 -12.48 -39.11 6.23
CA PRO A 138 -13.55 -38.97 5.26
C PRO A 138 -14.48 -37.84 5.69
N ASN A 139 -14.55 -36.82 4.85
CA ASN A 139 -15.51 -35.74 4.98
C ASN A 139 -16.90 -36.35 4.78
N GLN A 140 -17.67 -36.49 5.87
CA GLN A 140 -19.08 -36.89 5.79
C GLN A 140 -19.83 -35.79 5.06
N THR A 141 -20.17 -36.04 3.80
CA THR A 141 -21.09 -35.23 3.03
C THR A 141 -22.50 -35.38 3.61
N GLN A 142 -22.86 -34.52 4.56
CA GLN A 142 -24.27 -34.29 4.86
C GLN A 142 -24.91 -33.66 3.63
N THR A 143 -25.75 -34.42 2.94
CA THR A 143 -26.54 -33.95 1.81
C THR A 143 -27.56 -32.92 2.29
N ALA A 144 -27.84 -31.93 1.43
CA ALA A 144 -28.76 -30.82 1.71
C ALA A 144 -30.21 -31.25 2.06
N GLN A 145 -30.54 -32.54 1.96
CA GLN A 145 -31.81 -33.11 2.42
C GLN A 145 -31.88 -33.33 3.95
N SER A 146 -30.76 -33.20 4.67
CA SER A 146 -30.73 -33.22 6.14
C SER A 146 -31.17 -31.91 6.79
N TYR A 147 -31.30 -30.83 6.02
CA TYR A 147 -31.91 -29.58 6.46
C TYR A 147 -33.43 -29.67 6.35
N VAL A 148 -34.07 -30.21 7.38
CA VAL A 148 -35.52 -30.05 7.56
C VAL A 148 -35.76 -28.62 8.03
N ALA A 149 -36.52 -27.84 7.25
CA ALA A 149 -37.00 -26.54 7.72
C ALA A 149 -37.77 -26.76 9.04
N PRO A 150 -37.47 -26.04 10.12
CA PRO A 150 -38.14 -26.23 11.40
C PRO A 150 -39.65 -26.03 11.21
N THR A 151 -40.42 -27.11 11.34
CA THR A 151 -41.87 -27.09 11.43
C THR A 151 -42.27 -26.57 12.80
N GLY A 152 -42.13 -25.25 12.95
CA GLY A 152 -42.47 -24.53 14.14
C GLY A 152 -42.26 -23.06 13.85
N ALA A 153 -43.34 -22.28 13.94
CA ALA A 153 -43.32 -20.84 13.74
C ALA A 153 -42.21 -20.22 14.60
N TRP A 154 -41.13 -19.78 13.95
CA TRP A 154 -40.16 -18.88 14.56
C TRP A 154 -40.88 -17.56 14.84
N LYS A 155 -41.58 -17.49 15.97
CA LYS A 155 -41.97 -16.22 16.57
C LYS A 155 -40.68 -15.57 17.02
N ALA A 156 -40.24 -14.56 16.26
CA ALA A 156 -39.26 -13.61 16.75
C ALA A 156 -39.71 -13.13 18.14
N PRO A 157 -38.81 -13.09 19.14
CA PRO A 157 -39.12 -12.47 20.42
C PRO A 157 -39.58 -11.05 20.17
N ASN A 158 -40.74 -10.70 20.71
CA ASN A 158 -41.40 -9.42 20.51
C ASN A 158 -40.66 -8.32 21.30
N THR A 159 -39.45 -7.97 20.85
CA THR A 159 -38.73 -6.78 21.29
C THR A 159 -39.30 -5.61 20.51
N GLY A 160 -40.42 -5.08 21.01
CA GLY A 160 -41.08 -3.93 20.40
C GLY A 160 -40.22 -2.68 20.52
N GLU A 161 -39.36 -2.41 19.54
CA GLU A 161 -38.92 -1.05 19.15
C GLU A 161 -38.06 -0.98 17.88
N PHE A 162 -38.26 -1.87 16.90
CA PHE A 162 -37.69 -1.65 15.56
C PHE A 162 -38.84 -1.51 14.56
N ALA A 163 -39.10 -0.26 14.15
CA ALA A 163 -39.96 0.04 13.03
C ALA A 163 -39.47 -0.77 11.81
N GLU A 164 -40.34 -1.64 11.29
CA GLU A 164 -40.10 -2.28 10.00
C GLU A 164 -39.91 -1.17 8.95
N PRO A 165 -38.81 -1.19 8.17
CA PRO A 165 -38.66 -0.23 7.09
C PRO A 165 -39.77 -0.49 6.07
N GLN A 166 -40.67 0.48 5.90
CA GLN A 166 -41.78 0.38 4.97
C GLN A 166 -41.26 0.05 3.57
N SER A 167 -41.83 -0.99 2.97
CA SER A 167 -41.52 -1.36 1.61
C SER A 167 -41.88 -0.20 0.66
N VAL A 168 -41.00 0.10 -0.30
CA VAL A 168 -41.08 1.26 -1.21
C VAL A 168 -42.37 1.27 -2.08
N ILE A 169 -43.16 0.21 -2.02
CA ILE A 169 -44.39 0.02 -2.78
C ILE A 169 -45.63 0.56 -2.04
N GLU A 170 -45.58 0.68 -0.71
CA GLU A 170 -46.73 1.08 0.11
C GLU A 170 -46.89 2.61 0.25
N GLY A 171 -45.78 3.36 0.17
CA GLY A 171 -45.78 4.82 0.35
C GLY A 171 -46.44 5.60 -0.80
N THR A 172 -46.36 5.10 -2.03
CA THR A 172 -46.83 5.82 -3.24
C THR A 172 -48.31 5.64 -3.53
N THR A 173 -48.92 4.52 -3.13
CA THR A 173 -50.37 4.28 -3.35
C THR A 173 -51.27 5.08 -2.40
N LYS A 174 -50.73 5.54 -1.27
CA LYS A 174 -51.49 6.33 -0.29
C LYS A 174 -51.64 7.81 -0.70
N LEU A 175 -50.74 8.31 -1.54
CA LEU A 175 -50.80 9.69 -2.06
C LEU A 175 -51.82 9.83 -3.19
N LEU A 176 -51.95 8.83 -4.06
CA LEU A 176 -52.97 8.83 -5.12
C LEU A 176 -54.41 8.77 -4.58
N ARG A 177 -54.66 8.06 -3.48
CA ARG A 177 -56.02 7.90 -2.94
C ARG A 177 -56.54 9.13 -2.17
N LYS A 178 -55.68 10.14 -1.92
CA LYS A 178 -56.05 11.37 -1.19
C LYS A 178 -56.51 12.49 -2.13
N GLU A 179 -56.30 12.36 -3.43
CA GLU A 179 -56.66 13.39 -4.42
C GLU A 179 -58.08 13.21 -5.00
N ASP A 180 -58.76 12.10 -4.69
CA ASP A 180 -60.10 11.77 -5.19
C ASP A 180 -61.25 12.02 -4.18
N GLY A 181 -61.09 12.96 -3.23
CA GLY A 181 -62.09 13.26 -2.20
C GLY A 181 -62.34 14.75 -2.00
#